data_AF-A0A0M2S1M1-F1
#
_entry.id   AF-A0A0M2S1M1-F1
#
_cell.length_a   1.000
_cell.length_b   1.000
_cell.length_c   1.000
_cell.angle_alpha   90.00
_cell.angle_beta   90.00
_cell.angle_gamma   90.00
#
_symmetry.space_group_name_H-M   'P 1'
#
loop_
_entity.id
_entity.type
_entity.pdbx_description
1 polymer ?
#
loop_
_entity_poly.entity_id
_entity_poly.type
_entity_poly.pdbx_seq_one_letter_code
_entity_poly.pdbx_strand_id
1 'polypeptide(L)' 'MTSATPRWRKPIRSANEGNCVEVADNLPGVVLVRDSKDPSGPTLTFPPAAWRALVTSLRRS' A
#
# COMPACT_ATOMS: atom_id res chain seq x y z
N MET A 1 -12.79 -12.48 8.10
CA MET A 1 -11.51 -13.10 8.48
C MET A 1 -10.40 -12.12 8.17
N THR A 2 -10.01 -11.30 9.15
CA THR A 2 -8.87 -10.38 9.01
C THR A 2 -7.60 -11.24 9.13
N SER A 3 -6.90 -11.43 8.01
CA SER A 3 -5.67 -12.24 8.01
C SER A 3 -4.59 -11.56 8.85
N ALA A 4 -3.82 -12.34 9.60
CA ALA A 4 -2.65 -11.84 10.35
C ALA A 4 -1.45 -11.53 9.43
N THR A 5 -1.52 -11.90 8.15
CA THR A 5 -0.46 -11.70 7.16
C THR A 5 -0.83 -10.61 6.16
N PRO A 6 0.08 -9.69 5.80
CA PRO A 6 -0.16 -8.70 4.77
C PRO A 6 -0.35 -9.36 3.41
N ARG A 7 -1.46 -9.02 2.74
CA ARG A 7 -1.76 -9.41 1.35
C ARG A 7 -1.47 -8.23 0.44
N TRP A 8 -0.26 -8.22 -0.11
CA TRP A 8 0.21 -7.16 -1.00
C TRP A 8 -0.56 -7.15 -2.32
N ARG A 9 -1.09 -5.99 -2.69
CA ARG A 9 -1.75 -5.76 -3.98
C ARG A 9 -0.88 -4.86 -4.84
N LYS A 10 -0.48 -5.35 -6.02
CA LYS A 10 0.19 -4.55 -7.05
C LYS A 10 -0.83 -3.73 -7.85
N PRO A 11 -0.50 -2.49 -8.25
CA PRO A 11 -1.32 -1.70 -9.15
C PRO A 11 -1.37 -2.31 -10.56
N ILE A 12 -2.54 -2.22 -11.21
CA ILE A 12 -2.79 -2.84 -12.53
C ILE A 12 -2.06 -2.11 -13.67
N ARG A 13 -1.91 -0.77 -13.58
CA ARG A 13 -1.21 0.04 -14.62
C ARG A 13 0.30 -0.16 -14.68
N SER A 14 0.84 -0.88 -13.72
CA SER A 14 2.27 -0.92 -13.41
C SER A 14 3.00 -2.12 -14.02
N ALA A 15 2.34 -2.90 -14.88
CA ALA A 15 2.94 -4.09 -15.50
C ALA A 15 4.16 -3.78 -16.38
N ASN A 16 4.28 -2.55 -16.93
CA ASN A 16 5.35 -2.19 -17.87
C ASN A 16 6.29 -1.05 -17.43
N GLU A 17 6.04 -0.34 -16.31
CA GLU A 17 6.78 0.90 -15.99
C GLU A 17 7.62 0.83 -14.70
N GLY A 18 7.68 -0.32 -14.03
CA GLY A 18 8.71 -0.63 -13.00
C GLY A 18 8.63 0.13 -11.67
N ASN A 19 8.10 1.35 -11.60
CA ASN A 19 8.10 2.20 -10.39
C ASN A 19 6.81 2.07 -9.57
N CYS A 20 6.62 0.94 -8.88
CA CYS A 20 5.30 0.57 -8.36
C CYS A 20 5.31 0.47 -6.84
N VAL A 21 4.29 1.02 -6.19
CA VAL A 21 4.03 0.79 -4.77
C VAL A 21 3.05 -0.36 -4.58
N GLU A 22 3.28 -1.23 -3.61
CA GLU A 22 2.32 -2.26 -3.19
C GLU A 22 1.63 -1.83 -1.90
N VAL A 23 0.35 -2.18 -1.77
CA VAL A 23 -0.45 -1.86 -0.59
C VAL A 23 -1.05 -3.11 0.01
N ALA A 24 -0.98 -3.25 1.33
CA ALA A 24 -1.70 -4.26 2.11
C ALA A 24 -2.62 -3.57 3.13
N ASP A 25 -3.93 -3.69 2.92
CA ASP A 25 -5.00 -3.07 3.72
C ASP A 25 -5.92 -4.10 4.40
N ASN A 26 -5.51 -5.37 4.37
CA ASN A 26 -6.27 -6.49 4.95
C ASN A 26 -5.95 -6.74 6.43
N LEU A 27 -5.09 -5.92 7.03
CA LEU A 27 -4.66 -6.02 8.43
C LEU A 27 -5.55 -5.14 9.32
N PRO A 28 -5.82 -5.54 10.57
CA PRO A 28 -6.66 -4.76 11.46
C PRO A 28 -5.92 -3.49 11.90
N GLY A 29 -6.54 -2.33 11.69
CA GLY A 29 -6.06 -1.05 12.23
C GLY A 29 -4.82 -0.48 11.53
N VAL A 30 -4.37 -1.06 10.42
CA VAL A 30 -3.15 -0.63 9.74
C VAL A 30 -3.22 -0.86 8.23
N VAL A 31 -2.64 0.07 7.48
CA VAL A 31 -2.35 -0.07 6.05
C VAL A 31 -0.84 0.01 5.87
N LEU A 32 -0.30 -0.99 5.18
CA LEU A 32 1.12 -1.07 4.87
C LEU A 32 1.35 -0.70 3.41
N VAL A 33 2.45 0.02 3.15
CA VAL A 33 2.88 0.42 1.81
C VAL A 33 4.37 0.15 1.67
N ARG A 34 4.77 -0.48 0.57
CA ARG A 34 6.20 -0.70 0.27
C ARG A 34 6.51 -0.47 -1.21
N ASP A 35 7.78 -0.32 -1.51
CA ASP A 35 8.26 -0.34 -2.88
C ASP A 35 8.24 -1.78 -3.43
N SER A 36 7.64 -1.97 -4.61
CA SER A 36 7.65 -3.27 -5.29
C SER A 36 9.06 -3.70 -5.69
N LYS A 37 9.99 -2.75 -5.89
CA LYS A 37 11.38 -3.01 -6.27
C LYS A 37 12.25 -3.43 -5.10
N ASP A 38 11.88 -3.06 -3.89
CA ASP A 38 12.55 -3.47 -2.67
C ASP A 38 11.56 -4.08 -1.66
N PRO A 39 11.07 -5.31 -1.92
CA PRO A 39 10.08 -5.96 -1.05
C PRO A 39 10.58 -6.25 0.38
N SER A 40 11.91 -6.31 0.55
CA SER A 40 12.60 -6.54 1.82
C SER A 40 12.98 -5.23 2.53
N GLY A 41 12.80 -4.10 1.84
CA GLY A 41 13.09 -2.77 2.35
C GLY A 41 12.06 -2.27 3.37
N PRO A 42 12.20 -1.01 3.80
CA PRO A 42 11.31 -0.39 4.77
C PRO A 42 9.86 -0.36 4.28
N THR A 43 8.94 -0.69 5.19
CA THR A 43 7.50 -0.60 4.96
C THR A 43 6.93 0.63 5.67
N LEU A 44 6.26 1.49 4.92
CA LEU A 44 5.51 2.60 5.48
C LEU A 44 4.21 2.09 6.11
N THR A 45 3.90 2.59 7.31
CA THR A 45 2.78 2.13 8.13
C THR A 45 1.84 3.29 8.38
N PHE A 46 0.56 3.12 8.04
CA PHE A 46 -0.46 4.14 8.17
C PHE A 46 -1.65 3.65 8.99
N PRO A 47 -2.21 4.47 9.88
CA PRO A 47 -3.58 4.29 10.35
C PRO A 47 -4.57 4.40 9.17
N PRO A 48 -5.69 3.65 9.16
CA PRO A 48 -6.66 3.68 8.06
C PRO A 48 -7.25 5.06 7.75
N ALA A 49 -7.36 5.93 8.75
CA ALA A 49 -7.82 7.31 8.55
C ALA A 49 -6.78 8.15 7.77
N ALA A 50 -5.51 8.06 8.14
CA ALA A 50 -4.42 8.77 7.47
C ALA A 50 -4.23 8.28 6.03
N TRP A 51 -4.32 6.97 5.80
CA TRP A 51 -4.26 6.39 4.46
C TRP A 51 -5.36 6.94 3.54
N ARG A 52 -6.61 6.99 4.02
CA ARG A 52 -7.73 7.57 3.25
C ARG A 52 -7.52 9.04 2.95
N ALA A 53 -7.03 9.82 3.91
CA ALA A 53 -6.74 11.24 3.71
C ALA A 53 -5.65 11.45 2.64
N LEU A 54 -4.57 10.67 2.69
CA LEU A 54 -3.49 10.69 1.70
C LEU A 54 -4.01 10.39 0.29
N VAL A 55 -4.71 9.26 0.10
CA VAL A 55 -5.25 8.88 -1.21
C VAL A 55 -6.23 9.92 -1.75
N THR A 56 -7.05 10.51 -0.89
CA THR A 56 -8.00 11.56 -1.29
C THR A 56 -7.27 12.84 -1.71
N SER A 57 -6.16 13.18 -1.04
CA SER A 57 -5.30 14.30 -1.44
C SER A 57 -4.68 14.07 -2.81
N LEU A 58 -4.09 12.89 -3.03
CA LEU A 58 -3.42 12.55 -4.28
C LEU A 58 -4.39 12.49 -5.49
N ARG A 59 -5.65 12.12 -5.27
CA ARG A 59 -6.68 12.12 -6.34
C ARG A 59 -7.12 13.50 -6.80
N ARG A 60 -6.82 14.54 -6.01
CA ARG A 60 -7.17 15.94 -6.29
C ARG A 60 -5.99 16.76 -6.83
N SER A 61 -4.82 16.14 -6.97
CA SER A 61 -3.64 16.73 -7.61
C SER A 61 -3.61 16.36 -9.08
#